data_AF-A0A544STH4-F1
#
_entry.id   AF-A0A544STH4-F1
#
_cell.length_a   1.000
_cell.length_b   1.000
_cell.length_c   1.000
_cell.angle_alpha   90.00
_cell.angle_beta   90.00
_cell.angle_gamma   90.00
#
_symmetry.space_group_name_H-M   'P 1'
#
loop_
_entity.id
_entity.type
_entity.pdbx_description
1 polymer ?
#
loop_
_entity_poly.entity_id
_entity_poly.type
_entity_poly.pdbx_seq_one_letter_code
_entity_poly.pdbx_strand_id
1 'polypeptide(L)'
;MTKLSMSLAHQKARSKLTEDLASIKNRIIRWLDRYFPEFTQVFPGFGKMALATLEKTPLPTDIQNKTAEELVFLYRQVKGMRAPQLSKAKLLIETSINSIGVTEGTQMARQKIATLLRQYCLLESEIESVNSQLAEMAKTTMEYDLLASVPGLGDATIVDLLSQVGSFSLYENPRQLIKLAGLTLRENSSGQHKGQKRSLVGLCLMNRPKEGM
;
A
#
# COMPACT_ATOMS: atom_id res chain seq x y z
N MET A 1 3.51 -4.09 33.10
CA MET A 1 2.87 -3.40 31.95
C MET A 1 1.85 -4.34 31.35
N THR A 2 0.58 -3.95 31.31
CA THR A 2 -0.56 -4.79 30.88
C THR A 2 -0.54 -5.04 29.37
N LYS A 3 -0.99 -6.21 28.90
CA LYS A 3 -1.09 -6.55 27.46
C LYS A 3 -1.78 -5.45 26.62
N LEU A 4 -2.73 -4.72 27.23
CA LEU A 4 -3.43 -3.56 26.69
C LEU A 4 -2.51 -2.38 26.29
N SER A 5 -1.53 -2.01 27.12
CA SER A 5 -0.64 -0.88 26.82
C SER A 5 0.32 -1.20 25.68
N MET A 6 0.70 -2.47 25.54
CA MET A 6 1.54 -2.94 24.44
C MET A 6 0.79 -2.90 23.11
N SER A 7 -0.45 -3.38 23.04
CA SER A 7 -1.26 -3.36 21.79
C SER A 7 -1.42 -1.95 21.21
N LEU A 8 -1.73 -0.96 22.06
CA LEU A 8 -1.91 0.43 21.62
C LEU A 8 -0.59 1.06 21.09
N ALA A 9 0.54 0.73 21.71
CA ALA A 9 1.84 1.23 21.28
C ALA A 9 2.22 0.70 19.87
N HIS A 10 1.97 -0.58 19.60
CA HIS A 10 2.23 -1.19 18.28
C HIS A 10 1.33 -0.59 17.19
N GLN A 11 0.05 -0.34 17.50
CA GLN A 11 -0.87 0.31 16.55
C GLN A 11 -0.42 1.73 16.20
N LYS A 12 0.00 2.53 17.19
CA LYS A 12 0.55 3.87 16.96
C LYS A 12 1.87 3.84 16.17
N ALA A 13 2.74 2.88 16.48
CA ALA A 13 3.99 2.70 15.73
C ALA A 13 3.69 2.36 14.26
N ARG A 14 2.80 1.39 14.01
CA ARG A 14 2.33 1.03 12.67
C ARG A 14 1.76 2.23 11.93
N SER A 15 0.85 3.00 12.53
CA SER A 15 0.25 4.16 11.87
C SER A 15 1.31 5.17 11.44
N LYS A 16 2.28 5.45 12.32
CA LYS A 16 3.39 6.36 12.00
C LYS A 16 4.25 5.85 10.85
N LEU A 17 4.61 4.58 10.85
CA LEU A 17 5.35 3.96 9.75
C LEU A 17 4.56 4.02 8.42
N THR A 18 3.25 3.83 8.45
CA THR A 18 2.42 3.95 7.24
C THR A 18 2.36 5.37 6.69
N GLU A 19 2.32 6.39 7.55
CA GLU A 19 2.40 7.80 7.14
C GLU A 19 3.76 8.11 6.49
N ASP A 20 4.84 7.62 7.10
CA ASP A 20 6.19 7.80 6.57
C ASP A 20 6.34 7.09 5.21
N LEU A 21 5.80 5.88 5.06
CA LEU A 21 5.78 5.17 3.78
C LEU A 21 4.99 5.94 2.72
N ALA A 22 3.84 6.53 3.08
CA ALA A 22 3.07 7.38 2.16
C ALA A 22 3.87 8.62 1.73
N SER A 23 4.61 9.24 2.65
CA SER A 23 5.54 10.33 2.34
C SER A 23 6.64 9.90 1.36
N ILE A 24 7.25 8.71 1.56
CA ILE A 24 8.23 8.15 0.61
C ILE A 24 7.60 7.88 -0.76
N LYS A 25 6.41 7.27 -0.82
CA LYS A 25 5.67 7.06 -2.08
C LYS A 25 5.47 8.36 -2.83
N ASN A 26 5.02 9.42 -2.15
CA ASN A 26 4.85 10.74 -2.75
C ASN A 26 6.17 11.33 -3.27
N ARG A 27 7.29 11.11 -2.58
CA ARG A 27 8.61 11.54 -3.06
C ARG A 27 9.05 10.76 -4.29
N ILE A 28 8.71 9.47 -4.40
CA ILE A 28 8.96 8.67 -5.60
C ILE A 28 8.09 9.15 -6.76
N ILE A 29 6.80 9.43 -6.52
CA ILE A 29 5.89 9.98 -7.56
C ILE A 29 6.44 11.30 -8.09
N ARG A 30 6.82 12.25 -7.23
CA ARG A 30 7.43 13.52 -7.69
C ARG A 30 8.73 13.32 -8.47
N TRP A 31 9.50 12.28 -8.13
CA TRP A 31 10.71 11.93 -8.88
C TRP A 31 10.33 11.41 -10.27
N LEU A 32 9.33 10.54 -10.36
CA LEU A 32 8.77 10.04 -11.62
C LEU A 32 8.23 11.18 -12.47
N ASP A 33 7.43 12.09 -11.92
CA ASP A 33 6.88 13.24 -12.65
C ASP A 33 7.96 14.09 -13.32
N ARG A 34 9.16 14.14 -12.74
CA ARG A 34 10.30 14.89 -13.27
C ARG A 34 11.13 14.11 -14.29
N TYR A 35 11.35 12.81 -14.08
CA TYR A 35 12.34 12.04 -14.83
C TYR A 35 11.74 10.96 -15.75
N PHE A 36 10.52 10.50 -15.47
CA PHE A 36 9.81 9.50 -16.26
C PHE A 36 8.29 9.56 -16.02
N PRO A 37 7.59 10.64 -16.43
CA PRO A 37 6.18 10.85 -16.11
C PRO A 37 5.25 9.77 -16.70
N GLU A 38 5.63 9.14 -17.81
CA GLU A 38 4.88 8.09 -18.48
C GLU A 38 4.91 6.74 -17.74
N PHE A 39 5.76 6.61 -16.71
CA PHE A 39 5.89 5.38 -15.92
C PHE A 39 4.55 4.87 -15.37
N THR A 40 3.67 5.78 -14.98
CA THR A 40 2.34 5.45 -14.40
C THR A 40 1.38 4.81 -15.42
N GLN A 41 1.61 5.01 -16.72
CA GLN A 41 0.84 4.37 -17.79
C GLN A 41 1.10 2.85 -17.82
N VAL A 42 2.33 2.44 -17.48
CA VAL A 42 2.71 1.02 -17.39
C VAL A 42 2.41 0.44 -16.00
N PHE A 43 2.64 1.24 -14.97
CA PHE A 43 2.53 0.85 -13.58
C PHE A 43 1.69 1.86 -12.78
N PRO A 44 0.37 1.62 -12.63
CA PRO A 44 -0.51 2.48 -11.82
C PRO A 44 -0.13 2.55 -10.33
N GLY A 45 0.71 1.64 -9.85
CA GLY A 45 1.20 1.61 -8.47
C GLY A 45 2.52 0.85 -8.33
N PHE A 46 3.06 0.86 -7.11
CA PHE A 46 4.36 0.29 -6.77
C PHE A 46 4.34 -1.23 -6.56
N GLY A 47 3.88 -1.96 -7.58
CA GLY A 47 3.99 -3.43 -7.60
C GLY A 47 5.44 -3.89 -7.75
N LYS A 48 5.67 -5.19 -7.56
CA LYS A 48 7.03 -5.79 -7.62
C LYS A 48 7.80 -5.46 -8.90
N MET A 49 7.14 -5.52 -10.05
CA MET A 49 7.77 -5.19 -11.33
C MET A 49 8.08 -3.69 -11.44
N ALA A 50 7.22 -2.81 -10.89
CA ALA A 50 7.48 -1.37 -10.88
C ALA A 50 8.73 -1.05 -10.04
N LEU A 51 8.85 -1.66 -8.85
CA LEU A 51 10.02 -1.52 -7.99
C LEU A 51 11.28 -2.08 -8.66
N ALA A 52 11.19 -3.23 -9.34
CA ALA A 52 12.30 -3.80 -10.09
C ALA A 52 12.78 -2.90 -11.23
N THR A 53 11.85 -2.27 -11.97
CA THR A 53 12.16 -1.28 -13.00
C THR A 53 12.89 -0.08 -12.39
N LEU A 54 12.37 0.49 -11.29
CA LEU A 54 13.00 1.63 -10.62
C LEU A 54 14.38 1.28 -10.02
N GLU A 55 14.61 0.02 -9.65
CA GLU A 55 15.90 -0.42 -9.12
C GLU A 55 16.95 -0.60 -10.23
N LYS A 56 16.56 -1.15 -11.38
CA LYS A 56 17.52 -1.57 -12.43
C LYS A 56 17.63 -0.60 -13.60
N THR A 57 16.52 0.01 -14.01
CA THR A 57 16.42 0.91 -15.17
C THR A 57 15.46 2.07 -14.85
N PRO A 58 15.80 2.93 -13.88
CA PRO A 58 14.90 3.97 -13.41
C PRO A 58 14.61 5.08 -14.44
N LEU A 59 15.51 5.30 -15.41
CA LEU A 59 15.38 6.36 -16.40
C LEU A 59 15.03 5.82 -17.78
N PRO A 60 14.36 6.60 -18.64
CA PRO A 60 14.04 6.20 -20.01
C PRO A 60 15.28 5.75 -20.81
N THR A 61 16.41 6.46 -20.64
CA THR A 61 17.68 6.13 -21.30
C THR A 61 18.25 4.76 -20.91
N ASP A 62 17.88 4.24 -19.75
CA ASP A 62 18.32 2.92 -19.29
C ASP A 62 17.56 1.78 -20.00
N ILE A 63 16.44 2.12 -20.66
CA ILE A 63 15.46 1.21 -21.26
C ILE A 63 15.57 1.21 -22.79
N GLN A 64 15.77 2.39 -23.41
CA GLN A 64 15.72 2.60 -24.87
C GLN A 64 16.65 1.67 -25.69
N ASN A 65 17.74 1.17 -25.10
CA ASN A 65 18.70 0.29 -25.77
C ASN A 65 18.54 -1.19 -25.40
N LYS A 66 17.37 -1.61 -24.89
CA LYS A 66 17.11 -2.97 -24.44
C LYS A 66 15.90 -3.57 -25.11
N THR A 67 15.95 -4.88 -25.36
CA THR A 67 14.77 -5.65 -25.79
C THR A 67 13.86 -5.97 -24.61
N ALA A 68 12.60 -6.32 -24.89
CA ALA A 68 11.65 -6.68 -23.86
C ALA A 68 12.12 -7.92 -23.07
N GLU A 69 12.75 -8.87 -23.76
CA GLU A 69 13.32 -10.09 -23.21
C GLU A 69 14.50 -9.79 -22.27
N GLU A 70 15.38 -8.87 -22.66
CA GLU A 70 16.49 -8.41 -21.81
C GLU A 70 15.98 -7.73 -20.53
N LEU A 71 14.94 -6.89 -20.62
CA LEU A 71 14.33 -6.25 -19.46
C LEU A 71 13.69 -7.28 -18.52
N VAL A 72 12.94 -8.24 -19.07
CA VAL A 72 12.35 -9.33 -18.29
C VAL A 72 13.44 -10.14 -17.58
N PHE A 73 14.52 -10.47 -18.28
CA PHE A 73 15.66 -11.17 -17.68
C PHE A 73 16.30 -10.35 -16.55
N LEU A 74 16.54 -9.06 -16.78
CA LEU A 74 17.13 -8.14 -15.81
C LEU A 74 16.27 -8.01 -14.55
N TYR A 75 14.95 -7.82 -14.71
CA TYR A 75 14.04 -7.65 -13.57
C TYR A 75 13.82 -8.94 -12.78
N ARG A 76 13.98 -10.11 -13.40
CA ARG A 76 13.91 -11.41 -12.69
C ARG A 76 15.03 -11.55 -11.65
N GLN A 77 16.13 -10.82 -11.78
CA GLN A 77 17.23 -10.82 -10.81
C GLN A 77 16.92 -10.01 -9.53
N VAL A 78 15.84 -9.23 -9.53
CA VAL A 78 15.44 -8.44 -8.35
C VAL A 78 14.75 -9.33 -7.32
N LYS A 79 15.13 -9.18 -6.05
CA LYS A 79 14.60 -9.98 -4.94
C LYS A 79 13.06 -9.88 -4.89
N GLY A 80 12.41 -11.04 -4.81
CA GLY A 80 10.95 -11.14 -4.72
C GLY A 80 10.21 -11.08 -6.05
N MET A 81 10.90 -10.80 -7.17
CA MET A 81 10.34 -10.85 -8.52
C MET A 81 10.39 -12.29 -9.07
N ARG A 82 9.23 -12.84 -9.45
CA ARG A 82 9.14 -14.23 -9.98
C ARG A 82 8.91 -14.24 -11.49
N ALA A 83 7.87 -13.57 -11.95
CA ALA A 83 7.45 -13.59 -13.36
C ALA A 83 7.21 -12.17 -13.89
N PRO A 84 8.23 -11.49 -14.42
CA PRO A 84 8.04 -10.21 -15.10
C PRO A 84 7.21 -10.39 -16.36
N GLN A 85 6.30 -9.44 -16.59
CA GLN A 85 5.34 -9.51 -17.68
C GLN A 85 5.97 -8.92 -18.94
N LEU A 86 6.08 -9.74 -20.00
CA LEU A 86 6.64 -9.31 -21.28
C LEU A 86 5.82 -8.16 -21.91
N SER A 87 4.49 -8.18 -21.77
CA SER A 87 3.60 -7.10 -22.24
C SER A 87 3.94 -5.75 -21.61
N LYS A 88 4.17 -5.73 -20.29
CA LYS A 88 4.61 -4.51 -19.58
C LYS A 88 6.01 -4.07 -19.99
N ALA A 89 6.92 -5.01 -20.25
CA ALA A 89 8.26 -4.66 -20.74
C ALA A 89 8.20 -4.00 -22.13
N LYS A 90 7.35 -4.49 -23.04
CA LYS A 90 7.12 -3.87 -24.36
C LYS A 90 6.54 -2.45 -24.22
N LEU A 91 5.49 -2.31 -23.42
CA LEU A 91 4.87 -0.99 -23.17
C LEU A 91 5.85 -0.02 -22.49
N LEU A 92 6.74 -0.54 -21.63
CA LEU A 92 7.78 0.25 -21.00
C LEU A 92 8.82 0.78 -22.00
N ILE A 93 9.20 -0.03 -22.99
CA ILE A 93 10.09 0.43 -24.07
C ILE A 93 9.40 1.52 -24.87
N GLU A 94 8.14 1.30 -25.29
CA GLU A 94 7.36 2.27 -26.06
C GLU A 94 7.21 3.62 -25.33
N THR A 95 6.85 3.58 -24.05
CA THR A 95 6.73 4.80 -23.21
C THR A 95 8.08 5.46 -22.95
N SER A 96 9.18 4.71 -22.88
CA SER A 96 10.52 5.27 -22.68
C SER A 96 11.03 6.05 -23.90
N ILE A 97 10.66 5.65 -25.12
CA ILE A 97 11.10 6.33 -26.35
C ILE A 97 10.45 7.72 -26.46
N ASN A 98 9.18 7.82 -26.08
CA ASN A 98 8.40 9.05 -26.17
C ASN A 98 8.46 9.91 -24.88
N SER A 99 9.34 9.56 -23.94
CA SER A 99 9.34 10.20 -22.63
C SER A 99 9.82 11.66 -22.68
N ILE A 100 9.08 12.55 -22.01
CA ILE A 100 9.44 13.96 -21.85
C ILE A 100 10.24 14.25 -20.56
N GLY A 101 10.74 13.21 -19.89
CA GLY A 101 11.48 13.34 -18.64
C GLY A 101 12.80 14.12 -18.79
N VAL A 102 13.21 14.78 -17.71
CA VAL A 102 14.47 15.55 -17.69
C VAL A 102 15.68 14.63 -17.90
N THR A 103 16.56 14.99 -18.82
CA THR A 103 17.77 14.22 -19.18
C THR A 103 19.05 14.75 -18.51
N GLU A 104 18.95 15.85 -17.77
CA GLU A 104 20.04 16.48 -17.02
C GLU A 104 20.14 15.93 -15.59
N GLY A 105 21.36 15.91 -15.03
CA GLY A 105 21.58 15.49 -13.64
C GLY A 105 21.24 14.01 -13.37
N THR A 106 21.24 13.17 -14.41
CA THR A 106 20.75 11.78 -14.34
C THR A 106 21.53 10.90 -13.36
N GLN A 107 22.82 11.19 -13.12
CA GLN A 107 23.60 10.48 -12.11
C GLN A 107 23.03 10.71 -10.69
N MET A 108 22.76 11.97 -10.33
CA MET A 108 22.13 12.32 -9.06
C MET A 108 20.68 11.80 -8.99
N ALA A 109 19.97 11.81 -10.12
CA ALA A 109 18.62 11.26 -10.21
C ALA A 109 18.60 9.77 -9.84
N ARG A 110 19.51 8.96 -10.42
CA ARG A 110 19.68 7.53 -10.11
C ARG A 110 20.01 7.29 -8.62
N GLN A 111 20.92 8.08 -8.05
CA GLN A 111 21.24 7.98 -6.62
C GLN A 111 20.04 8.32 -5.72
N LYS A 112 19.26 9.34 -6.11
CA LYS A 112 18.08 9.78 -5.36
C LYS A 112 17.01 8.69 -5.35
N ILE A 113 16.65 8.13 -6.50
CA ILE A 113 15.63 7.07 -6.57
C ILE A 113 16.10 5.81 -5.84
N ALA A 114 17.37 5.42 -5.98
CA ALA A 114 17.91 4.28 -5.23
C ALA A 114 17.81 4.47 -3.70
N THR A 115 18.03 5.71 -3.22
CA THR A 115 17.85 6.04 -1.80
C THR A 115 16.40 5.96 -1.36
N LEU A 116 15.48 6.47 -2.18
CA LEU A 116 14.04 6.39 -1.90
C LEU A 116 13.55 4.94 -1.87
N LEU A 117 14.02 4.08 -2.78
CA LEU A 117 13.67 2.67 -2.80
C LEU A 117 14.20 1.92 -1.58
N ARG A 118 15.41 2.22 -1.11
CA ARG A 118 15.92 1.65 0.15
C ARG A 118 15.04 2.04 1.35
N GLN A 119 14.65 3.32 1.43
CA GLN A 119 13.74 3.80 2.49
C GLN A 119 12.37 3.12 2.40
N TYR A 120 11.84 2.98 1.19
CA TYR A 120 10.59 2.29 0.91
C TYR A 120 10.62 0.85 1.41
N CYS A 121 11.62 0.07 0.97
CA CYS A 121 11.75 -1.35 1.34
C CYS A 121 11.92 -1.54 2.85
N LEU A 122 12.70 -0.67 3.50
CA LEU A 122 12.87 -0.69 4.95
C LEU A 122 11.53 -0.48 5.66
N LEU A 123 10.80 0.58 5.31
CA LEU A 123 9.51 0.88 5.92
C LEU A 123 8.49 -0.24 5.69
N GLU A 124 8.44 -0.83 4.49
CA GLU A 124 7.59 -2.00 4.23
C GLU A 124 7.94 -3.18 5.15
N SER A 125 9.24 -3.49 5.32
CA SER A 125 9.63 -4.59 6.21
C SER A 125 9.33 -4.31 7.69
N GLU A 126 9.47 -3.07 8.15
CA GLU A 126 9.13 -2.68 9.51
C GLU A 126 7.62 -2.77 9.75
N ILE A 127 6.80 -2.30 8.80
CA ILE A 127 5.35 -2.44 8.86
C ILE A 127 4.95 -3.92 8.93
N GLU A 128 5.56 -4.76 8.10
CA GLU A 128 5.27 -6.20 8.09
C GLU A 128 5.67 -6.88 9.41
N SER A 129 6.79 -6.47 10.01
CA SER A 129 7.22 -6.96 11.32
C SER A 129 6.21 -6.58 12.42
N VAL A 130 5.78 -5.32 12.46
CA VAL A 130 4.79 -4.87 13.44
C VAL A 130 3.44 -5.55 13.23
N ASN A 131 3.02 -5.76 11.98
CA ASN A 131 1.80 -6.50 11.66
C ASN A 131 1.89 -7.96 12.15
N SER A 132 3.04 -8.62 11.95
CA SER A 132 3.26 -9.99 12.41
C SER A 132 3.21 -10.08 13.94
N GLN A 133 3.83 -9.15 14.65
CA GLN A 133 3.77 -9.08 16.12
C GLN A 133 2.34 -8.85 16.62
N LEU A 134 1.59 -7.92 16.00
CA LEU A 134 0.19 -7.69 16.32
C LEU A 134 -0.67 -8.95 16.08
N ALA A 135 -0.39 -9.69 15.00
CA ALA A 135 -1.09 -10.91 14.66
C ALA A 135 -0.83 -12.04 15.68
N GLU A 136 0.41 -12.22 16.11
CA GLU A 136 0.76 -13.18 17.16
C GLU A 136 0.14 -12.80 18.50
N MET A 137 0.21 -11.53 18.88
CA MET A 137 -0.42 -11.03 20.10
C MET A 137 -1.92 -11.27 20.10
N ALA A 138 -2.61 -11.00 18.97
CA ALA A 138 -4.05 -11.20 18.83
C ALA A 138 -4.48 -12.63 19.19
N LYS A 139 -3.74 -13.64 18.73
CA LYS A 139 -4.03 -15.06 19.02
C LYS A 139 -3.91 -15.45 20.50
N THR A 140 -3.27 -14.62 21.33
CA THR A 140 -3.10 -14.89 22.77
C THR A 140 -4.18 -14.24 23.64
N THR A 141 -5.19 -13.63 23.02
CA THR A 141 -6.26 -12.89 23.69
C THR A 141 -7.51 -13.73 23.83
N MET A 142 -8.28 -13.50 24.90
CA MET A 142 -9.57 -14.18 25.10
C MET A 142 -10.57 -13.78 24.00
N GLU A 143 -10.45 -12.55 23.47
CA GLU A 143 -11.24 -12.04 22.36
C GLU A 143 -11.06 -12.88 21.09
N TYR A 144 -9.87 -13.44 20.86
CA TYR A 144 -9.63 -14.37 19.76
C TYR A 144 -10.47 -15.63 19.91
N ASP A 145 -10.42 -16.28 21.07
CA ASP A 145 -11.17 -17.52 21.34
C ASP A 145 -12.68 -17.31 21.21
N LEU A 146 -13.17 -16.16 21.70
CA LEU A 146 -14.58 -15.78 21.57
C LEU A 146 -15.00 -15.62 20.10
N LEU A 147 -14.20 -14.92 19.28
CA LEU A 147 -14.51 -14.74 17.86
C LEU A 147 -14.36 -16.06 17.08
N ALA A 148 -13.40 -16.90 17.44
CA ALA A 148 -13.18 -18.20 16.81
C ALA A 148 -14.36 -19.18 17.04
N SER A 149 -15.11 -19.00 18.12
CA SER A 149 -16.34 -19.77 18.38
C SER A 149 -17.51 -19.41 17.44
N VAL A 150 -17.43 -18.28 16.72
CA VAL A 150 -18.50 -17.84 15.82
C VAL A 150 -18.38 -18.55 14.48
N PRO A 151 -19.40 -19.33 14.05
CA PRO A 151 -19.35 -20.03 12.78
C PRO A 151 -19.29 -19.03 11.62
N GLY A 152 -18.34 -19.25 10.69
CA GLY A 152 -18.13 -18.39 9.53
C GLY A 152 -17.03 -17.34 9.68
N LEU A 153 -16.42 -17.19 10.87
CA LEU A 153 -15.21 -16.38 11.05
C LEU A 153 -13.96 -17.27 10.94
N GLY A 154 -13.13 -17.00 9.94
CA GLY A 154 -11.83 -17.67 9.80
C GLY A 154 -10.73 -16.96 10.58
N ASP A 155 -9.70 -17.70 11.00
CA ASP A 155 -8.55 -17.21 11.75
C ASP A 155 -7.94 -15.93 11.15
N ALA A 156 -7.73 -15.90 9.83
CA ALA A 156 -7.14 -14.73 9.17
C ALA A 156 -7.96 -13.46 9.37
N THR A 157 -9.29 -13.56 9.33
CA THR A 157 -10.21 -12.44 9.54
C THR A 157 -10.20 -11.98 11.00
N ILE A 158 -10.16 -12.92 11.94
CA ILE A 158 -10.15 -12.63 13.38
C ILE A 158 -8.85 -11.92 13.77
N VAL A 159 -7.71 -12.46 13.32
CA VAL A 159 -6.38 -11.88 13.55
C VAL A 159 -6.30 -10.48 12.95
N ASP A 160 -6.74 -10.30 11.70
CA ASP A 160 -6.72 -9.00 11.05
C ASP A 160 -7.58 -7.97 11.80
N LEU A 161 -8.80 -8.35 12.20
CA LEU A 161 -9.69 -7.51 12.99
C LEU A 161 -9.04 -7.10 14.32
N LEU A 162 -8.56 -8.06 15.11
CA LEU A 162 -7.97 -7.80 16.43
C LEU A 162 -6.65 -7.03 16.31
N SER A 163 -5.87 -7.23 15.25
CA SER A 163 -4.64 -6.46 15.01
C SER A 163 -4.93 -4.96 14.78
N GLN A 164 -6.08 -4.65 14.18
CA GLN A 164 -6.48 -3.28 13.86
C GLN A 164 -7.23 -2.60 14.99
N VAL A 165 -8.12 -3.32 15.66
CA VAL A 165 -9.03 -2.79 16.69
C VAL A 165 -8.42 -2.91 18.09
N GLY A 166 -7.54 -3.88 18.32
CA GLY A 166 -7.02 -4.18 19.65
C GLY A 166 -8.09 -4.82 20.55
N SER A 167 -7.87 -4.78 21.86
CA SER A 167 -8.78 -5.37 22.83
C SER A 167 -10.12 -4.62 22.89
N PHE A 168 -11.22 -5.36 22.98
CA PHE A 168 -12.55 -4.78 23.10
C PHE A 168 -12.77 -4.03 24.41
N SER A 169 -11.97 -4.31 25.45
CA SER A 169 -12.00 -3.57 26.71
C SER A 169 -11.61 -2.09 26.57
N LEU A 170 -11.03 -1.69 25.44
CA LEU A 170 -10.72 -0.28 25.14
C LEU A 170 -11.95 0.53 24.73
N TYR A 171 -13.09 -0.11 24.50
CA TYR A 171 -14.31 0.53 24.01
C TYR A 171 -15.42 0.45 25.06
N GLU A 172 -16.00 1.60 25.38
CA GLU A 172 -17.15 1.69 26.29
C GLU A 172 -18.45 1.24 25.61
N ASN A 173 -18.54 1.39 24.29
CA ASN A 173 -19.74 1.08 23.52
C ASN A 173 -19.40 0.53 22.12
N PRO A 174 -20.10 -0.51 21.61
CA PRO A 174 -19.92 -1.03 20.25
C PRO A 174 -19.95 0.03 19.14
N ARG A 175 -20.66 1.15 19.33
CA ARG A 175 -20.68 2.27 18.39
C ARG A 175 -19.30 2.88 18.15
N GLN A 176 -18.40 2.86 19.15
CA GLN A 176 -17.04 3.37 19.00
C GLN A 176 -16.23 2.51 18.02
N LEU A 177 -16.46 1.19 18.04
CA LEU A 177 -15.84 0.22 17.13
C LEU A 177 -16.40 0.36 15.69
N ILE A 178 -17.72 0.54 15.54
CA ILE A 178 -18.36 0.88 14.26
C ILE A 178 -17.83 2.21 13.70
N LYS A 179 -17.59 3.19 14.57
CA LYS A 179 -17.00 4.48 14.20
C LYS A 179 -15.56 4.33 13.75
N LEU A 180 -14.77 3.51 14.43
CA LEU A 180 -13.40 3.17 14.03
C LEU A 180 -13.38 2.53 12.63
N ALA A 181 -14.32 1.64 12.34
CA ALA A 181 -14.48 1.02 11.02
C ALA A 181 -15.01 1.98 9.94
N GLY A 182 -15.31 3.24 10.25
CA GLY A 182 -15.87 4.21 9.31
C GLY A 182 -17.30 3.88 8.86
N LEU A 183 -17.99 2.98 9.57
CA LEU A 183 -19.33 2.50 9.25
C LEU A 183 -20.45 3.32 9.90
N THR A 184 -20.13 4.47 10.49
CA THR A 184 -21.15 5.37 11.05
C THR A 184 -22.00 5.96 9.92
N LEU A 185 -23.32 5.82 10.04
CA LEU A 185 -24.26 6.53 9.18
C LEU A 185 -24.17 8.03 9.48
N ARG A 186 -23.80 8.84 8.48
CA ARG A 186 -23.93 10.30 8.58
C ARG A 186 -25.23 10.72 7.91
N GLU A 187 -26.03 11.50 8.61
CA GLU A 187 -27.18 12.19 8.06
C GLU A 187 -26.70 13.56 7.58
N ASN A 188 -26.69 13.80 6.27
CA ASN A 188 -26.43 15.12 5.71
C ASN A 188 -27.74 15.91 5.77
N SER A 189 -27.94 16.64 6.86
CA SER A 189 -29.09 17.53 7.02
C SER A 189 -28.72 18.94 6.55
N SER A 190 -28.70 19.18 5.25
CA SER A 190 -28.64 20.56 4.72
C SER A 190 -30.04 21.17 4.78
N GLY A 191 -30.42 21.75 5.92
CA GLY A 191 -31.44 22.78 6.14
C GLY A 191 -32.90 22.59 5.66
N GLN A 192 -33.17 21.94 4.53
CA GLN A 192 -34.49 21.82 3.89
C GLN A 192 -34.74 20.46 3.22
N HIS A 193 -33.85 19.47 3.37
CA HIS A 193 -34.08 18.13 2.84
C HIS A 193 -33.55 17.03 3.77
N LYS A 194 -34.39 16.03 4.07
CA LYS A 194 -33.97 14.80 4.75
C LYS A 194 -33.39 13.83 3.70
N GLY A 195 -32.07 13.85 3.55
CA GLY A 195 -31.35 12.89 2.70
C GLY A 195 -31.34 11.47 3.27
N GLN A 196 -31.27 10.46 2.40
CA GLN A 196 -31.17 9.05 2.80
C GLN A 196 -29.91 8.78 3.63
N LYS A 197 -30.06 8.01 4.72
CA LYS A 197 -28.96 7.57 5.59
C LYS A 197 -27.99 6.68 4.80
N ARG A 198 -26.72 7.10 4.67
CA ARG A 198 -25.67 6.33 3.99
C ARG A 198 -24.44 6.21 4.89
N SER A 199 -23.77 5.04 4.86
CA SER A 199 -22.52 4.83 5.59
C SER A 199 -21.34 5.40 4.78
N LEU A 200 -20.30 5.87 5.46
CA LEU A 200 -19.13 6.48 4.82
C LEU A 200 -18.43 5.53 3.83
N VAL A 201 -18.43 4.22 4.11
CA VAL A 201 -17.86 3.18 3.24
C VAL A 201 -18.66 3.02 1.94
N GLY A 202 -19.98 3.22 1.98
CA GLY A 202 -20.83 3.17 0.78
C GLY A 202 -20.51 4.27 -0.24
N LEU A 203 -19.99 5.40 0.19
CA LEU A 203 -19.56 6.49 -0.71
C LEU A 203 -18.23 6.16 -1.40
N CYS A 204 -17.33 5.42 -0.73
CA CYS A 204 -16.01 5.08 -1.26
C CYS A 204 -16.04 3.86 -2.20
N LEU A 205 -16.93 2.89 -1.96
CA LEU A 205 -17.03 1.68 -2.80
C LEU A 205 -17.70 1.92 -4.16
N MET A 206 -18.47 3.01 -4.31
CA MET A 206 -19.15 3.38 -5.56
C MET A 206 -18.22 4.06 -6.59
N ASN A 207 -17.00 4.48 -6.19
CA ASN A 207 -16.04 5.18 -7.05
C ASN A 207 -14.89 4.28 -7.54
N ARG A 208 -14.97 2.95 -7.39
CA ARG A 208 -14.05 2.06 -8.12
C ARG A 208 -14.54 1.93 -9.57
N PRO A 209 -13.69 2.17 -10.59
CA PRO A 209 -14.03 1.78 -11.95
C PRO A 209 -14.33 0.29 -11.96
N LYS A 210 -15.42 -0.09 -12.63
CA LYS A 210 -15.73 -1.49 -12.90
C LYS A 210 -14.62 -2.03 -13.81
N GLU A 211 -13.69 -2.81 -13.27
CA GLU A 211 -12.87 -3.68 -14.10
C GLU A 211 -13.81 -4.71 -14.71
N GLY A 212 -14.00 -4.60 -16.03
CA GLY A 212 -14.80 -5.49 -16.84
C GLY A 212 -14.13 -6.85 -17.02
N MET A 213 -14.98 -7.87 -17.09
CA MET A 213 -14.72 -9.20 -17.66
C MET A 213 -14.20 -9.09 -19.09
#